data_AF-A0A2U1LEI3-F1
#
_entry.id   AF-A0A2U1LEI3-F1
#
_cell.length_a   1.000
_cell.length_b   1.000
_cell.length_c   1.000
_cell.angle_alpha   90.00
_cell.angle_beta   90.00
_cell.angle_gamma   90.00
#
_symmetry.space_group_name_H-M   'P 1'
#
loop_
_entity.id
_entity.type
_entity.pdbx_description
1 polymer ?
#
loop_
_entity_poly.entity_id
_entity_poly.type
_entity_poly.pdbx_seq_one_letter_code
_entity_poly.pdbx_strand_id
1 'polypeptide(L)'
;MVAQEFTVDLNKPLVFQVGHLGEAYQEWVHQPIVSVEGPRFFASDFWEFLTKNEWYVIPTIWLPVVCWYATKAFKMGNSLPEIAMILVLGIFIWTLMEYSLHRFLFHIKTKTYWGNTLHYLLHGCHHKHPQDGLRLVFPPTATAILLFPLWNIVKLISTPAVAPALFAGILLGYVMYDVTHYYLHHGQPKSEVPKHLKKYHLNHHFRIQNKGYGITSSLWDKVSSNFENPVVARLHFRFQSNHAQVQGKAAMKVKERHPHHPRILSYGLLNTAYYLSAFLVAWFYIAPAPGKMGYWIAVKRFVKLMAMVWAGSQVTKLARLGGALVLAPIVDKGLSWFMAKFKFESQAKAFSVIVGCCFGLAAVLFIIVTLLSA
;
A
#
# COMPACT_ATOMS: atom_id res chain seq x y z
N MET A 1 -1.04 -1.14 -40.89
CA MET A 1 -2.20 -0.39 -40.37
C MET A 1 -1.80 0.18 -39.03
N VAL A 2 -1.60 1.50 -38.94
CA VAL A 2 -1.38 2.16 -37.65
C VAL A 2 -2.71 2.06 -36.91
N ALA A 3 -2.76 1.34 -35.79
CA ALA A 3 -3.97 1.25 -34.99
C ALA A 3 -4.36 2.67 -34.57
N GLN A 4 -5.61 3.07 -34.86
CA GLN A 4 -6.12 4.39 -34.50
C GLN A 4 -6.08 4.53 -32.98
N GLU A 5 -5.41 5.55 -32.46
CA GLU A 5 -5.31 5.77 -31.01
C GLU A 5 -6.71 6.05 -30.43
N PHE A 6 -7.09 5.29 -29.40
CA PHE A 6 -8.38 5.46 -28.75
C PHE A 6 -8.46 6.83 -28.09
N THR A 7 -9.53 7.59 -28.39
CA THR A 7 -9.78 8.90 -27.79
C THR A 7 -10.95 8.81 -26.82
N VAL A 8 -10.78 9.36 -25.62
CA VAL A 8 -11.82 9.43 -24.60
C VAL A 8 -12.87 10.47 -24.95
N ASP A 9 -14.15 10.09 -24.90
CA ASP A 9 -15.30 11.00 -25.04
C ASP A 9 -15.82 11.38 -23.64
N LEU A 10 -15.58 12.63 -23.24
CA LEU A 10 -15.98 13.16 -21.94
C LEU A 10 -17.51 13.35 -21.80
N ASN A 11 -18.26 13.29 -22.90
CA ASN A 11 -19.73 13.35 -22.87
C ASN A 11 -20.37 11.98 -22.59
N LYS A 12 -19.56 10.92 -22.48
CA LYS A 12 -19.99 9.55 -22.19
C LYS A 12 -19.44 9.05 -20.85
N PRO A 13 -20.06 8.01 -20.25
CA PRO A 13 -19.56 7.38 -19.04
C PRO A 13 -18.09 6.99 -19.14
N LEU A 14 -17.26 7.50 -18.23
CA LEU A 14 -15.81 7.54 -18.40
C LEU A 14 -15.08 6.26 -17.96
N VAL A 15 -15.59 5.56 -16.94
CA VAL A 15 -14.84 4.51 -16.24
C VAL A 15 -14.42 3.36 -17.16
N PHE A 16 -15.29 2.91 -18.06
CA PHE A 16 -14.98 1.82 -18.98
C PHE A 16 -14.29 2.29 -20.28
N GLN A 17 -14.22 3.61 -20.53
CA GLN A 17 -13.47 4.13 -21.66
C GLN A 17 -11.96 4.09 -21.38
N VAL A 18 -11.52 4.46 -20.17
CA VAL A 18 -10.09 4.65 -19.85
C VAL A 18 -9.25 3.37 -19.97
N GLY A 19 -9.87 2.20 -19.88
CA GLY A 19 -9.20 0.93 -20.10
C GLY A 19 -8.65 0.77 -21.53
N HIS A 20 -9.31 1.38 -22.52
CA HIS A 20 -8.91 1.29 -23.94
C HIS A 20 -7.68 2.13 -24.28
N LEU A 21 -7.25 3.05 -23.40
CA LEU A 21 -6.07 3.89 -23.61
C LEU A 21 -4.75 3.10 -23.59
N GLY A 22 -4.73 1.90 -23.02
CA GLY A 22 -3.52 1.06 -22.99
C GLY A 22 -2.31 1.77 -22.38
N GLU A 23 -1.23 1.88 -23.14
CA GLU A 23 0.02 2.55 -22.74
C GLU A 23 -0.12 4.08 -22.62
N ALA A 24 -1.05 4.71 -23.37
CA ALA A 24 -1.27 6.16 -23.34
C ALA A 24 -1.97 6.65 -22.05
N TYR A 25 -2.54 5.72 -21.27
CA TYR A 25 -3.29 6.04 -20.06
C TYR A 25 -2.49 6.84 -19.03
N GLN A 26 -1.22 6.48 -18.82
CA GLN A 26 -0.40 7.10 -17.78
C GLN A 26 -0.14 8.57 -18.04
N GLU A 27 0.05 8.95 -19.30
CA GLU A 27 0.18 10.36 -19.68
C GLU A 27 -1.18 11.06 -19.63
N TRP A 28 -2.22 10.44 -20.17
CA TRP A 28 -3.56 11.01 -20.23
C TRP A 28 -4.16 11.32 -18.86
N VAL A 29 -4.04 10.42 -17.88
CA VAL A 29 -4.67 10.54 -16.56
C VAL A 29 -4.05 11.67 -15.73
N HIS A 30 -2.79 11.97 -16.00
CA HIS A 30 -1.98 12.94 -15.28
C HIS A 30 -1.96 14.33 -15.94
N GLN A 31 -2.76 14.55 -16.98
CA GLN A 31 -3.02 15.86 -17.56
C GLN A 31 -4.34 16.41 -17.00
N PRO A 32 -4.32 17.29 -15.99
CA PRO A 32 -5.53 17.68 -15.26
C PRO A 32 -6.47 18.51 -16.12
N ILE A 33 -7.78 18.26 -15.97
CA ILE A 33 -8.86 19.08 -16.48
C ILE A 33 -9.42 19.85 -15.28
N VAL A 34 -9.16 21.15 -15.25
CA VAL A 34 -9.59 22.03 -14.15
C VAL A 34 -11.02 22.48 -14.42
N SER A 35 -11.98 21.75 -13.86
CA SER A 35 -13.42 22.04 -13.91
C SER A 35 -14.06 21.69 -12.57
N VAL A 36 -15.01 22.52 -12.12
CA VAL A 36 -15.81 22.26 -10.91
C VAL A 36 -16.78 21.10 -11.16
N GLU A 37 -17.36 21.02 -12.35
CA GLU A 37 -18.20 19.91 -12.76
C GLU A 37 -17.31 18.77 -13.29
N GLY A 38 -17.43 17.60 -12.65
CA GLY A 38 -16.77 16.37 -13.08
C GLY A 38 -17.58 15.59 -14.11
N PRO A 39 -16.92 14.74 -14.93
CA PRO A 39 -17.61 13.92 -15.91
C PRO A 39 -18.47 12.84 -15.24
N ARG A 40 -19.37 12.25 -16.02
CA ARG A 40 -20.15 11.09 -15.60
C ARG A 40 -19.27 9.83 -15.63
N PHE A 41 -19.30 9.02 -14.56
CA PHE A 41 -18.47 7.82 -14.45
C PHE A 41 -19.17 6.59 -15.01
N PHE A 42 -20.46 6.41 -14.68
CA PHE A 42 -21.24 5.23 -15.05
C PHE A 42 -22.53 5.60 -15.78
N ALA A 43 -22.98 4.73 -16.69
CA ALA A 43 -24.28 4.91 -17.35
C ALA A 43 -25.44 4.80 -16.35
N SER A 44 -25.35 3.85 -15.42
CA SER A 44 -26.33 3.62 -14.36
C SER A 44 -26.30 4.72 -13.30
N ASP A 45 -27.46 5.29 -12.98
CA ASP A 45 -27.61 6.29 -11.92
C ASP A 45 -27.24 5.74 -10.54
N PHE A 46 -27.48 4.45 -10.30
CA PHE A 46 -27.12 3.79 -9.05
C PHE A 46 -25.59 3.75 -8.84
N TRP A 47 -24.84 3.29 -9.85
CA TRP A 47 -23.38 3.26 -9.77
C TRP A 47 -22.78 4.66 -9.76
N GLU A 48 -23.37 5.60 -10.50
CA GLU A 48 -22.97 7.01 -10.50
C GLU A 48 -23.15 7.63 -9.10
N PHE A 49 -24.28 7.40 -8.45
CA PHE A 49 -24.57 7.88 -7.10
C PHE A 49 -23.51 7.42 -6.09
N LEU A 50 -23.09 6.15 -6.12
CA LEU A 50 -22.07 5.61 -5.22
C LEU A 50 -20.68 6.25 -5.39
N THR A 51 -20.42 6.90 -6.53
CA THR A 51 -19.14 7.61 -6.76
C THR A 51 -19.10 9.01 -6.16
N LYS A 52 -20.25 9.61 -5.86
CA LYS A 52 -20.36 11.02 -5.44
C LYS A 52 -20.50 11.12 -3.93
N ASN A 53 -19.50 11.69 -3.29
CA ASN A 53 -19.39 11.76 -1.83
C ASN A 53 -18.99 13.17 -1.39
N GLU A 54 -19.85 13.81 -0.60
CA GLU A 54 -19.53 15.07 0.06
C GLU A 54 -18.48 14.87 1.15
N TRP A 55 -17.61 15.86 1.35
CA TRP A 55 -16.48 15.74 2.30
C TRP A 55 -16.92 15.44 3.74
N TYR A 56 -18.06 15.96 4.18
CA TYR A 56 -18.57 15.79 5.54
C TYR A 56 -19.12 14.38 5.79
N VAL A 57 -19.35 13.59 4.74
CA VAL A 57 -19.80 12.19 4.88
C VAL A 57 -18.74 11.35 5.60
N ILE A 58 -17.45 11.59 5.34
CA ILE A 58 -16.34 10.85 5.95
C ILE A 58 -16.34 10.99 7.49
N PRO A 59 -16.28 12.19 8.09
CA PRO A 59 -16.33 12.30 9.55
C PRO A 59 -17.67 11.85 10.12
N THR A 60 -18.79 12.10 9.44
CA THR A 60 -20.13 11.73 9.92
C THR A 60 -20.29 10.22 10.09
N ILE A 61 -19.77 9.42 9.14
CA ILE A 61 -19.85 7.96 9.21
C ILE A 61 -18.79 7.39 10.16
N TRP A 62 -17.55 7.86 10.05
CA TRP A 62 -16.42 7.16 10.66
C TRP A 62 -16.08 7.62 12.07
N LEU A 63 -16.36 8.87 12.46
CA LEU A 63 -16.12 9.31 13.85
C LEU A 63 -16.96 8.55 14.88
N PRO A 64 -18.26 8.24 14.64
CA PRO A 64 -19.00 7.35 15.53
C PRO A 64 -18.36 5.97 15.69
N VAL A 65 -17.80 5.41 14.61
CA VAL A 65 -17.09 4.12 14.65
C VAL A 65 -15.79 4.22 15.47
N VAL A 66 -15.03 5.31 15.30
CA VAL A 66 -13.85 5.62 16.14
C VAL A 66 -14.25 5.67 17.62
N CYS A 67 -15.30 6.43 17.97
CA CYS A 67 -15.79 6.56 19.33
C CYS A 67 -16.26 5.21 19.92
N TRP A 68 -16.93 4.38 19.11
CA TRP A 68 -17.36 3.05 19.53
C TRP A 68 -16.17 2.15 19.88
N TYR A 69 -15.15 2.09 19.03
CA TYR A 69 -13.95 1.27 19.28
C TYR A 69 -13.11 1.80 20.45
N ALA A 70 -13.03 3.12 20.64
CA ALA A 70 -12.38 3.72 21.81
C ALA A 70 -13.15 3.38 23.12
N THR A 71 -14.48 3.45 23.09
CA THR A 71 -15.34 3.04 24.22
C THR A 71 -15.20 1.54 24.52
N LYS A 72 -15.06 0.71 23.47
CA LYS A 72 -14.79 -0.71 23.63
C LYS A 72 -13.45 -0.96 24.31
N ALA A 73 -12.39 -0.25 23.93
CA ALA A 73 -11.09 -0.36 24.60
C ALA A 73 -11.18 0.00 26.09
N PHE A 74 -11.93 1.06 26.42
CA PHE A 74 -12.18 1.46 27.81
C PHE A 74 -12.92 0.38 28.60
N LYS A 75 -14.00 -0.18 28.04
CA LYS A 75 -14.75 -1.29 28.65
C LYS A 75 -13.92 -2.58 28.80
N MET A 76 -12.84 -2.72 28.04
CA MET A 76 -11.90 -3.84 28.14
C MET A 76 -10.78 -3.61 29.16
N GLY A 77 -10.82 -2.51 29.92
CA GLY A 77 -9.92 -2.25 31.05
C GLY A 77 -8.77 -1.29 30.76
N ASN A 78 -8.67 -0.73 29.55
CA ASN A 78 -7.67 0.31 29.27
C ASN A 78 -8.09 1.63 29.92
N SER A 79 -7.15 2.30 30.57
CA SER A 79 -7.33 3.66 31.08
C SER A 79 -7.40 4.70 29.96
N LEU A 80 -7.96 5.88 30.24
CA LEU A 80 -8.05 6.96 29.25
C LEU A 80 -6.68 7.40 28.69
N PRO A 81 -5.61 7.54 29.50
CA PRO A 81 -4.27 7.85 28.97
C PRO A 81 -3.72 6.77 28.04
N GLU A 82 -3.93 5.48 28.36
CA GLU A 82 -3.52 4.37 27.50
C GLU A 82 -4.24 4.41 26.15
N ILE A 83 -5.56 4.63 26.17
CA ILE A 83 -6.35 4.78 24.94
C ILE A 83 -5.82 5.95 24.12
N ALA A 84 -5.57 7.10 24.73
CA ALA A 84 -5.04 8.27 24.03
C ALA A 84 -3.68 7.98 23.37
N MET A 85 -2.76 7.32 24.08
CA MET A 85 -1.46 6.92 23.53
C MET A 85 -1.61 5.93 22.36
N ILE A 86 -2.49 4.94 22.48
CA ILE A 86 -2.74 3.95 21.42
C ILE A 86 -3.39 4.63 20.20
N LEU A 87 -4.31 5.58 20.40
CA LEU A 87 -4.90 6.37 19.31
C LEU A 87 -3.83 7.16 18.56
N VAL A 88 -2.94 7.85 19.28
CA VAL A 88 -1.81 8.58 18.68
C VAL A 88 -0.90 7.66 17.89
N LEU A 89 -0.60 6.47 18.42
CA LEU A 89 0.16 5.44 17.69
C LEU A 89 -0.57 5.00 16.40
N GLY A 90 -1.88 4.78 16.48
CA GLY A 90 -2.70 4.43 15.31
C GLY A 90 -2.71 5.53 14.24
N ILE A 91 -2.83 6.80 14.64
CA ILE A 91 -2.73 7.94 13.73
C ILE A 91 -1.34 7.98 13.08
N PHE A 92 -0.28 7.76 13.86
CA PHE A 92 1.08 7.71 13.33
C PHE A 92 1.26 6.58 12.30
N ILE A 93 0.76 5.38 12.59
CA ILE A 93 0.74 4.25 11.64
C ILE A 93 -0.03 4.61 10.37
N TRP A 94 -1.18 5.29 10.51
CA TRP A 94 -1.92 5.77 9.36
C TRP A 94 -1.08 6.70 8.48
N THR A 95 -0.30 7.64 9.04
CA THR A 95 0.54 8.53 8.20
C THR A 95 1.54 7.76 7.32
N LEU A 96 2.04 6.61 7.79
CA LEU A 96 2.90 5.74 7.00
C LEU A 96 2.11 4.94 5.96
N MET A 97 0.90 4.47 6.31
CA MET A 97 -0.01 3.82 5.38
C MET A 97 -0.43 4.77 4.26
N GLU A 98 -0.82 6.00 4.59
CA GLU A 98 -1.11 7.09 3.66
C GLU A 98 0.02 7.24 2.64
N TYR A 99 1.25 7.46 3.11
CA TYR A 99 2.40 7.63 2.24
C TYR A 99 2.61 6.42 1.32
N SER A 100 2.49 5.21 1.87
CA SER A 100 2.73 3.97 1.15
C SER A 100 1.64 3.70 0.11
N LEU A 101 0.37 3.89 0.47
CA LEU A 101 -0.77 3.76 -0.43
C LEU A 101 -0.66 4.80 -1.54
N HIS A 102 -0.40 6.07 -1.20
CA HIS A 102 -0.32 7.13 -2.19
C HIS A 102 0.84 6.87 -3.18
N ARG A 103 2.02 6.50 -2.69
CA ARG A 103 3.20 6.26 -3.55
C ARG A 103 3.12 4.99 -4.38
N PHE A 104 2.73 3.87 -3.78
CA PHE A 104 2.90 2.55 -4.41
C PHE A 104 1.61 1.99 -5.01
N LEU A 105 0.44 2.40 -4.51
CA LEU A 105 -0.85 1.94 -5.00
C LEU A 105 -1.55 3.00 -5.85
N PHE A 106 -1.66 4.23 -5.37
CA PHE A 106 -2.38 5.30 -6.06
C PHE A 106 -1.61 5.91 -7.22
N HIS A 107 -0.28 5.71 -7.28
CA HIS A 107 0.59 6.08 -8.40
C HIS A 107 1.15 4.84 -9.14
N ILE A 108 0.43 3.72 -9.08
CA ILE A 108 0.85 2.50 -9.78
C ILE A 108 0.77 2.68 -11.30
N LYS A 109 1.83 2.26 -12.00
CA LYS A 109 1.86 2.27 -13.46
C LYS A 109 1.18 1.04 -14.04
N THR A 110 0.14 1.26 -14.81
CA THR A 110 -0.67 0.23 -15.48
C THR A 110 -0.82 0.54 -16.96
N LYS A 111 -1.09 -0.52 -17.73
CA LYS A 111 -1.34 -0.45 -19.19
C LYS A 111 -2.43 -1.40 -19.67
N THR A 112 -2.97 -2.22 -18.77
CA THR A 112 -4.03 -3.18 -19.09
C THR A 112 -5.38 -2.52 -18.92
N TYR A 113 -6.38 -2.98 -19.67
CA TYR A 113 -7.74 -2.44 -19.59
C TYR A 113 -8.25 -2.33 -18.15
N TRP A 114 -8.21 -3.45 -17.41
CA TRP A 114 -8.67 -3.49 -16.02
C TRP A 114 -7.73 -2.77 -15.05
N GLY A 115 -6.42 -2.77 -15.31
CA GLY A 115 -5.46 -2.02 -14.50
C GLY A 115 -5.70 -0.51 -14.56
N ASN A 116 -5.88 0.02 -15.77
CA ASN A 116 -6.17 1.44 -15.99
C ASN A 116 -7.54 1.83 -15.41
N THR A 117 -8.54 0.98 -15.58
CA THR A 117 -9.89 1.19 -15.01
C THR A 117 -9.86 1.25 -13.48
N LEU A 118 -9.17 0.29 -12.84
CA LEU A 118 -9.05 0.26 -11.39
C LEU A 118 -8.23 1.44 -10.85
N HIS A 119 -7.08 1.75 -11.47
CA HIS A 119 -6.28 2.91 -11.09
C HIS A 119 -7.07 4.22 -11.21
N TYR A 120 -7.88 4.35 -12.28
CA TYR A 120 -8.73 5.53 -12.48
C TYR A 120 -9.72 5.69 -11.34
N LEU A 121 -10.39 4.62 -10.91
CA LEU A 121 -11.34 4.67 -9.79
C LEU A 121 -10.68 4.91 -8.43
N LEU A 122 -9.44 4.44 -8.23
CA LEU A 122 -8.74 4.59 -6.95
C LEU A 122 -8.16 5.99 -6.74
N HIS A 123 -7.55 6.56 -7.77
CA HIS A 123 -6.87 7.86 -7.65
C HIS A 123 -6.70 8.62 -8.97
N GLY A 124 -6.67 7.94 -10.11
CA GLY A 124 -6.50 8.58 -11.41
C GLY A 124 -7.60 9.60 -11.73
N CYS A 125 -8.84 9.36 -11.30
CA CYS A 125 -9.93 10.32 -11.42
C CYS A 125 -9.62 11.65 -10.73
N HIS A 126 -9.02 11.59 -9.55
CA HIS A 126 -8.68 12.76 -8.76
C HIS A 126 -7.54 13.56 -9.40
N HIS A 127 -6.51 12.89 -9.95
CA HIS A 127 -5.49 13.58 -10.74
C HIS A 127 -6.04 14.21 -12.02
N LYS A 128 -6.98 13.53 -12.67
CA LYS A 128 -7.58 14.00 -13.92
C LYS A 128 -8.56 15.14 -13.69
N HIS A 129 -9.33 15.12 -12.61
CA HIS A 129 -10.37 16.10 -12.26
C HIS A 129 -10.17 16.60 -10.82
N PRO A 130 -9.10 17.36 -10.54
CA PRO A 130 -8.71 17.72 -9.17
C PRO A 130 -9.67 18.71 -8.49
N GLN A 131 -10.63 19.28 -9.21
CA GLN A 131 -11.63 20.21 -8.69
C GLN A 131 -13.05 19.61 -8.62
N ASP A 132 -13.23 18.32 -8.94
CA ASP A 132 -14.49 17.60 -8.68
C ASP A 132 -14.59 17.32 -7.17
N GLY A 133 -15.32 18.17 -6.46
CA GLY A 133 -15.50 18.07 -5.01
C GLY A 133 -16.20 16.78 -4.56
N LEU A 134 -17.02 16.16 -5.42
CA LEU A 134 -17.75 14.95 -5.07
C LEU A 134 -16.93 13.68 -5.26
N ARG A 135 -15.75 13.76 -5.89
CA ARG A 135 -14.90 12.60 -6.22
C ARG A 135 -13.46 12.72 -5.74
N LEU A 136 -13.29 13.44 -4.63
CA LEU A 136 -12.00 13.60 -3.97
C LEU A 136 -11.84 12.63 -2.80
N VAL A 137 -12.82 12.59 -1.90
CA VAL A 137 -12.76 11.72 -0.71
C VAL A 137 -12.99 10.26 -1.08
N PHE A 138 -12.38 9.35 -0.32
CA PHE A 138 -12.50 7.93 -0.63
C PHE A 138 -13.93 7.43 -0.32
N PRO A 139 -14.60 6.72 -1.25
CA PRO A 139 -16.01 6.33 -1.05
C PRO A 139 -16.23 5.49 0.22
N PRO A 140 -17.18 5.84 1.11
CA PRO A 140 -17.41 5.11 2.36
C PRO A 140 -17.71 3.63 2.17
N THR A 141 -18.42 3.26 1.10
CA THR A 141 -18.68 1.85 0.77
C THR A 141 -17.37 1.08 0.53
N ALA A 142 -16.43 1.68 -0.19
CA ALA A 142 -15.11 1.08 -0.42
C ALA A 142 -14.29 1.05 0.87
N THR A 143 -14.32 2.12 1.67
CA THR A 143 -13.70 2.15 3.01
C THR A 143 -14.21 1.01 3.88
N ALA A 144 -15.53 0.81 3.97
CA ALA A 144 -16.15 -0.24 4.78
C ALA A 144 -15.63 -1.64 4.41
N ILE A 145 -15.48 -1.91 3.11
CA ILE A 145 -14.92 -3.18 2.61
C ILE A 145 -13.46 -3.33 3.05
N LEU A 146 -12.65 -2.27 2.96
CA LEU A 146 -11.23 -2.29 3.35
C LEU A 146 -11.02 -2.34 4.88
N LEU A 147 -11.99 -1.88 5.68
CA LEU A 147 -11.91 -1.97 7.13
C LEU A 147 -11.98 -3.41 7.64
N PHE A 148 -12.64 -4.32 6.92
CA PHE A 148 -12.69 -5.73 7.32
C PHE A 148 -11.33 -6.43 7.34
N PRO A 149 -10.53 -6.45 6.25
CA PRO A 149 -9.18 -7.00 6.29
C PRO A 149 -8.27 -6.20 7.23
N LEU A 150 -8.40 -4.87 7.30
CA LEU A 150 -7.62 -4.05 8.23
C LEU A 150 -7.87 -4.45 9.70
N TRP A 151 -9.12 -4.64 10.11
CA TRP A 151 -9.46 -5.10 11.46
C TRP A 151 -8.84 -6.45 11.78
N ASN A 152 -8.84 -7.38 10.81
CA ASN A 152 -8.22 -8.68 11.00
C ASN A 152 -6.68 -8.59 11.10
N ILE A 153 -6.04 -7.71 10.34
CA ILE A 153 -4.60 -7.43 10.46
C ILE A 153 -4.29 -6.82 11.84
N VAL A 154 -5.07 -5.84 12.30
CA VAL A 154 -4.86 -5.21 13.61
C VAL A 154 -4.99 -6.25 14.72
N LYS A 155 -6.01 -7.12 14.70
CA LYS A 155 -6.14 -8.23 15.66
C LYS A 155 -4.98 -9.22 15.59
N LEU A 156 -4.40 -9.45 14.42
CA LEU A 156 -3.29 -10.38 14.23
C LEU A 156 -2.00 -9.87 14.87
N ILE A 157 -1.78 -8.55 14.86
CA ILE A 157 -0.51 -7.91 15.29
C ILE A 157 -0.58 -7.27 16.68
N SER A 158 -1.74 -7.27 17.33
CA SER A 158 -1.95 -6.63 18.64
C SER A 158 -2.76 -7.51 19.59
N THR A 159 -2.69 -7.22 20.89
CA THR A 159 -3.47 -7.95 21.90
C THR A 159 -4.95 -7.57 21.82
N PRO A 160 -5.88 -8.42 22.32
CA PRO A 160 -7.30 -8.07 22.36
C PRO A 160 -7.60 -6.75 23.07
N ALA A 161 -6.82 -6.38 24.08
CA ALA A 161 -6.97 -5.12 24.81
C ALA A 161 -6.56 -3.89 23.98
N VAL A 162 -5.54 -4.02 23.13
CA VAL A 162 -4.99 -2.91 22.31
C VAL A 162 -5.72 -2.75 20.98
N ALA A 163 -6.15 -3.86 20.36
CA ALA A 163 -6.70 -3.89 19.01
C ALA A 163 -7.84 -2.87 18.76
N PRO A 164 -8.83 -2.67 19.66
CA PRO A 164 -9.90 -1.70 19.45
C PRO A 164 -9.39 -0.26 19.36
N ALA A 165 -8.56 0.18 20.32
CA ALA A 165 -8.02 1.54 20.32
C ALA A 165 -7.05 1.77 19.16
N LEU A 166 -6.25 0.75 18.80
CA LEU A 166 -5.32 0.85 17.68
C LEU A 166 -6.05 1.01 16.35
N PHE A 167 -7.09 0.21 16.13
CA PHE A 167 -7.96 0.33 14.96
C PHE A 167 -8.67 1.70 14.93
N ALA A 168 -9.19 2.17 16.06
CA ALA A 168 -9.79 3.49 16.18
C ALA A 168 -8.80 4.61 15.81
N GLY A 169 -7.52 4.49 16.22
CA GLY A 169 -6.48 5.46 15.89
C GLY A 169 -6.13 5.48 14.41
N ILE A 170 -6.02 4.31 13.79
CA ILE A 170 -5.78 4.20 12.33
C ILE A 170 -6.95 4.80 11.56
N LEU A 171 -8.19 4.48 11.94
CA LEU A 171 -9.39 5.02 11.31
C LEU A 171 -9.53 6.54 11.51
N LEU A 172 -9.19 7.04 12.70
CA LEU A 172 -9.14 8.48 12.97
C LEU A 172 -8.09 9.17 12.09
N GLY A 173 -6.91 8.57 11.93
CA GLY A 173 -5.88 9.04 11.00
C GLY A 173 -6.41 9.14 9.57
N TYR A 174 -7.16 8.13 9.11
CA TYR A 174 -7.83 8.15 7.81
C TYR A 174 -8.82 9.30 7.66
N VAL A 175 -9.69 9.52 8.65
CA VAL A 175 -10.65 10.64 8.62
C VAL A 175 -9.92 11.98 8.55
N MET A 176 -8.86 12.15 9.36
CA MET A 176 -8.02 13.35 9.32
C MET A 176 -7.38 13.55 7.95
N TYR A 177 -6.89 12.47 7.33
CA TYR A 177 -6.34 12.49 5.98
C TYR A 177 -7.34 12.96 4.93
N ASP A 178 -8.51 12.33 4.83
CA ASP A 178 -9.46 12.61 3.75
C ASP A 178 -10.00 14.05 3.86
N VAL A 179 -10.31 14.49 5.09
CA VAL A 179 -10.78 15.86 5.32
C VAL A 179 -9.66 16.88 5.06
N THR A 180 -8.41 16.57 5.44
CA THR A 180 -7.26 17.42 5.11
C THR A 180 -7.09 17.51 3.60
N HIS A 181 -7.10 16.38 2.91
CA HIS A 181 -6.96 16.30 1.46
C HIS A 181 -8.00 17.19 0.76
N TYR A 182 -9.27 17.05 1.15
CA TYR A 182 -10.36 17.87 0.64
C TYR A 182 -10.13 19.37 0.88
N TYR A 183 -9.72 19.72 2.09
CA TYR A 183 -9.44 21.11 2.47
C TYR A 183 -8.26 21.71 1.71
N LEU A 184 -7.23 20.92 1.35
CA LEU A 184 -6.10 21.41 0.56
C LEU A 184 -6.54 21.82 -0.85
N HIS A 185 -7.51 21.12 -1.46
CA HIS A 185 -8.06 21.50 -2.76
C HIS A 185 -9.03 22.68 -2.65
N HIS A 186 -10.06 22.56 -1.80
CA HIS A 186 -11.23 23.45 -1.81
C HIS A 186 -11.18 24.58 -0.76
N GLY A 187 -10.35 24.45 0.26
CA GLY A 187 -10.22 25.43 1.33
C GLY A 187 -9.31 26.61 1.00
N GLN A 188 -9.39 27.67 1.79
CA GLN A 188 -8.49 28.83 1.74
C GLN A 188 -7.74 28.97 3.07
N PRO A 189 -6.58 28.29 3.24
CA PRO A 189 -5.90 28.29 4.52
C PRO A 189 -5.29 29.64 4.88
N LYS A 190 -5.55 30.11 6.10
CA LYS A 190 -5.05 31.41 6.60
C LYS A 190 -3.70 31.31 7.31
N SER A 191 -3.40 30.15 7.92
CA SER A 191 -2.16 29.87 8.65
C SER A 191 -1.09 29.22 7.78
N GLU A 192 0.18 29.44 8.12
CA GLU A 192 1.33 29.04 7.30
C GLU A 192 1.45 27.52 7.06
N VAL A 193 1.19 26.69 8.08
CA VAL A 193 1.34 25.23 7.95
C VAL A 193 0.37 24.64 6.90
N PRO A 194 -0.96 24.84 7.00
CA PRO A 194 -1.90 24.48 5.95
C PRO A 194 -1.64 25.13 4.58
N LYS A 195 -1.17 26.39 4.52
CA LYS A 195 -0.78 27.01 3.24
C LYS A 195 0.38 26.27 2.59
N HIS A 196 1.38 25.90 3.39
CA HIS A 196 2.52 25.13 2.92
C HIS A 196 2.09 23.76 2.42
N LEU A 197 1.25 23.03 3.17
CA LEU A 197 0.69 21.75 2.75
C LEU A 197 -0.13 21.88 1.47
N LYS A 198 -0.96 22.92 1.34
CA LYS A 198 -1.73 23.19 0.11
C LYS A 198 -0.80 23.40 -1.07
N LYS A 199 0.20 24.27 -0.95
CA LYS A 199 1.19 24.50 -2.01
C LYS A 199 1.94 23.23 -2.37
N TYR A 200 2.37 22.47 -1.36
CA TYR A 200 3.09 21.22 -1.51
C TYR A 200 2.28 20.17 -2.29
N HIS A 201 1.02 19.98 -1.91
CA HIS A 201 0.13 19.02 -2.55
C HIS A 201 -0.34 19.49 -3.95
N LEU A 202 -0.64 20.78 -4.16
CA LEU A 202 -0.95 21.28 -5.50
C LEU A 202 0.25 21.15 -6.45
N ASN A 203 1.49 21.29 -5.96
CA ASN A 203 2.68 20.99 -6.77
C ASN A 203 2.76 19.51 -7.17
N HIS A 204 2.30 18.60 -6.31
CA HIS A 204 2.17 17.19 -6.67
C HIS A 204 1.21 17.02 -7.85
N HIS A 205 0.03 17.65 -7.84
CA HIS A 205 -0.91 17.56 -8.96
C HIS A 205 -0.41 18.20 -10.27
N PHE A 206 0.11 19.43 -10.19
CA PHE A 206 0.30 20.29 -11.37
C PHE A 206 1.75 20.46 -11.82
N ARG A 207 2.73 19.97 -11.06
CA ARG A 207 4.16 20.13 -11.41
C ARG A 207 4.93 18.82 -11.43
N ILE A 208 4.98 18.12 -10.30
CA ILE A 208 5.86 16.97 -10.10
C ILE A 208 5.10 15.87 -9.35
N GLN A 209 4.37 15.05 -10.10
CA GLN A 209 3.50 13.99 -9.56
C GLN A 209 4.27 12.83 -8.94
N ASN A 210 5.54 12.63 -9.31
CA ASN A 210 6.37 11.59 -8.72
C ASN A 210 7.02 11.97 -7.38
N LYS A 211 6.56 13.06 -6.75
CA LYS A 211 6.98 13.54 -5.42
C LYS A 211 5.77 14.09 -4.66
N GLY A 212 5.87 14.20 -3.35
CA GLY A 212 4.81 14.83 -2.57
C GLY A 212 3.67 13.89 -2.24
N TYR A 213 4.01 12.67 -1.82
CA TYR A 213 3.03 11.61 -1.56
C TYR A 213 2.37 11.76 -0.17
N GLY A 214 2.98 12.48 0.76
CA GLY A 214 2.32 12.88 1.99
C GLY A 214 1.26 13.96 1.74
N ILE A 215 0.07 13.79 2.30
CA ILE A 215 -1.02 14.75 2.28
C ILE A 215 -1.16 15.44 3.64
N THR A 216 -1.16 14.65 4.72
CA THR A 216 -1.26 15.16 6.10
C THR A 216 0.04 15.81 6.57
N SER A 217 1.19 15.32 6.08
CA SER A 217 2.52 15.89 6.35
C SER A 217 3.54 15.48 5.30
N SER A 218 4.63 16.25 5.15
CA SER A 218 5.78 15.89 4.29
C SER A 218 6.82 14.99 4.98
N LEU A 219 6.49 14.40 6.14
CA LEU A 219 7.44 13.65 6.97
C LEU A 219 8.05 12.47 6.20
N TRP A 220 7.21 11.61 5.62
CA TRP A 220 7.67 10.38 4.96
C TRP A 220 8.35 10.64 3.60
N ASP A 221 7.99 11.72 2.91
CA ASP A 221 8.75 12.19 1.75
C ASP A 221 10.18 12.60 2.12
N LYS A 222 10.37 13.36 3.21
CA LYS A 222 11.69 13.75 3.70
C LYS A 222 12.52 12.54 4.14
N VAL A 223 11.89 11.63 4.88
CA VAL A 223 12.50 10.36 5.30
C VAL A 223 12.95 9.58 4.07
N SER A 224 12.09 9.40 3.08
CA SER A 224 12.45 8.69 1.84
C SER A 224 13.54 9.40 1.06
N SER A 225 13.49 10.73 0.91
CA SER A 225 14.51 11.48 0.15
C SER A 225 15.89 11.39 0.78
N ASN A 226 15.97 11.33 2.11
CA ASN A 226 17.23 11.16 2.83
C ASN A 226 17.85 9.77 2.60
N PHE A 227 17.05 8.80 2.16
CA PHE A 227 17.51 7.45 1.81
C PHE A 227 17.77 7.25 0.30
N GLU A 228 17.48 8.25 -0.54
CA GLU A 228 17.82 8.27 -1.97
C GLU A 228 19.26 8.76 -2.15
N ASN A 229 20.08 8.00 -2.87
CA ASN A 229 21.48 8.36 -3.10
C ASN A 229 21.56 9.74 -3.82
N PRO A 230 22.28 10.74 -3.28
CA PRO A 230 22.35 12.08 -3.87
C PRO A 230 22.91 12.12 -5.29
N VAL A 231 23.60 11.06 -5.74
CA VAL A 231 24.05 10.88 -7.13
C VAL A 231 22.88 10.46 -8.04
N VAL A 232 22.02 9.55 -7.58
CA VAL A 232 20.85 9.05 -8.33
C VAL A 232 19.76 10.11 -8.42
N ALA A 233 19.55 10.90 -7.35
CA ALA A 233 18.61 12.02 -7.36
C ALA A 233 19.01 13.11 -8.38
N ARG A 234 20.32 13.41 -8.50
CA ARG A 234 20.85 14.34 -9.52
C ARG A 234 20.73 13.79 -10.94
N LEU A 235 20.96 12.48 -11.13
CA LEU A 235 20.79 11.83 -12.43
C LEU A 235 19.31 11.79 -12.86
N HIS A 236 18.37 11.50 -11.96
CA HIS A 236 16.93 11.55 -12.25
C HIS A 236 16.46 12.96 -12.64
N PHE A 237 16.92 14.00 -11.93
CA PHE A 237 16.61 15.39 -12.30
C PHE A 237 17.15 15.77 -13.68
N ARG A 238 18.38 15.34 -14.01
CA ARG A 238 19.02 15.63 -15.31
C ARG A 238 18.42 14.81 -16.46
N PHE A 239 17.90 13.61 -16.18
CA PHE A 239 17.15 12.81 -17.15
C PHE A 239 15.74 13.39 -17.40
N GLN A 240 15.04 13.87 -16.38
CA GLN A 240 13.72 14.49 -16.56
C GLN A 240 13.79 15.85 -17.26
N SER A 241 14.84 16.66 -17.02
CA SER A 241 15.06 17.91 -17.76
C SER A 241 15.39 17.67 -19.24
N ASN A 242 16.13 16.59 -19.54
CA ASN A 242 16.54 16.28 -20.91
C ASN A 242 15.45 15.58 -21.73
N HIS A 243 14.50 14.89 -21.08
CA HIS A 243 13.34 14.28 -21.76
C HIS A 243 12.37 15.31 -22.36
N ALA A 244 12.36 16.56 -21.85
CA ALA A 244 11.61 17.65 -22.46
C ALA A 244 12.28 18.22 -23.74
N GLN A 245 13.50 17.80 -24.08
CA GLN A 245 14.30 18.43 -25.13
C GLN A 245 14.79 17.48 -26.24
N VAL A 246 14.60 16.17 -26.11
CA VAL A 246 15.07 15.20 -27.12
C VAL A 246 14.00 14.16 -27.42
N GLN A 247 12.94 14.58 -28.12
CA GLN A 247 12.20 13.68 -29.01
C GLN A 247 12.91 13.68 -30.37
N GLY A 248 13.66 12.62 -30.65
CA GLY A 248 14.29 12.44 -31.96
C GLY A 248 15.41 11.40 -31.94
N LYS A 249 15.08 10.19 -32.39
CA LYS A 249 15.97 9.11 -32.85
C LYS A 249 16.87 8.44 -31.79
N ALA A 250 16.56 7.19 -31.48
CA ALA A 250 17.33 6.02 -31.96
C ALA A 250 16.92 4.78 -31.17
N ALA A 251 16.55 3.72 -31.90
CA ALA A 251 16.42 2.38 -31.35
C ALA A 251 17.79 1.89 -30.89
N MET A 252 17.91 1.48 -29.61
CA MET A 252 19.10 0.77 -29.13
C MET A 252 18.71 -0.65 -28.75
N LYS A 253 19.20 -1.60 -29.55
CA LYS A 253 19.19 -3.05 -29.28
C LYS A 253 19.81 -3.30 -27.90
N VAL A 254 19.01 -3.81 -26.98
CA VAL A 254 19.53 -4.41 -25.74
C VAL A 254 19.83 -5.87 -26.02
N LYS A 255 21.11 -6.20 -25.83
CA LYS A 255 21.73 -7.52 -25.96
C LYS A 255 21.17 -8.45 -24.88
N GLU A 256 20.54 -9.55 -25.30
CA GLU A 256 20.19 -10.67 -24.42
C GLU A 256 21.44 -11.17 -23.67
N ARG A 257 21.34 -11.28 -22.34
CA ARG A 257 22.26 -12.08 -21.53
C ARG A 257 21.44 -13.16 -20.80
N HIS A 258 21.81 -14.39 -21.13
CA HIS A 258 21.54 -15.73 -20.59
C HIS A 258 20.45 -15.98 -19.52
N PRO A 259 19.73 -17.12 -19.64
CA PRO A 259 18.64 -17.52 -18.75
C PRO A 259 19.17 -18.10 -17.42
N HIS A 260 18.26 -18.30 -16.45
CA HIS A 260 18.42 -18.83 -15.08
C HIS A 260 18.62 -17.72 -14.01
N HIS A 261 17.82 -17.53 -12.94
CA HIS A 261 16.78 -18.33 -12.25
C HIS A 261 15.83 -17.42 -11.39
N PRO A 262 15.31 -16.26 -11.86
CA PRO A 262 14.47 -15.38 -11.03
C PRO A 262 13.19 -16.06 -10.53
N ARG A 263 12.68 -17.07 -11.26
CA ARG A 263 11.52 -17.88 -10.87
C ARG A 263 11.79 -18.78 -9.66
N ILE A 264 13.00 -19.33 -9.53
CA ILE A 264 13.38 -20.22 -8.41
C ILE A 264 13.61 -19.40 -7.14
N LEU A 265 14.21 -18.22 -7.26
CA LEU A 265 14.37 -17.29 -6.13
C LEU A 265 13.02 -16.72 -5.68
N SER A 266 12.11 -16.42 -6.62
CA SER A 266 10.75 -15.98 -6.31
C SER A 266 9.93 -17.06 -5.62
N TYR A 267 10.03 -18.31 -6.11
CA TYR A 267 9.42 -19.46 -5.43
C TYR A 267 10.03 -19.65 -4.04
N GLY A 268 11.36 -19.52 -3.88
CA GLY A 268 12.04 -19.59 -2.59
C GLY A 268 11.53 -18.56 -1.58
N LEU A 269 11.38 -17.28 -1.97
CA LEU A 269 10.88 -16.22 -1.09
C LEU A 269 9.41 -16.43 -0.72
N LEU A 270 8.58 -16.77 -1.70
CA LEU A 270 7.17 -17.04 -1.48
C LEU A 270 6.96 -18.28 -0.59
N ASN A 271 7.80 -19.29 -0.78
CA ASN A 271 7.82 -20.51 0.03
C ASN A 271 8.26 -20.20 1.47
N THR A 272 9.30 -19.37 1.67
CA THR A 272 9.72 -18.91 3.00
C THR A 272 8.62 -18.10 3.70
N ALA A 273 7.98 -17.16 3.00
CA ALA A 273 6.86 -16.40 3.53
C ALA A 273 5.68 -17.31 3.90
N TYR A 274 5.33 -18.26 3.02
CA TYR A 274 4.27 -19.24 3.28
C TYR A 274 4.57 -20.10 4.51
N TYR A 275 5.77 -20.67 4.60
CA TYR A 275 6.15 -21.52 5.73
C TYR A 275 6.20 -20.75 7.04
N LEU A 276 6.71 -19.52 7.02
CA LEU A 276 6.73 -18.64 8.18
C LEU A 276 5.29 -18.28 8.62
N SER A 277 4.44 -17.82 7.70
CA SER A 277 3.06 -17.47 8.01
C SER A 277 2.24 -18.68 8.48
N ALA A 278 2.35 -19.82 7.80
CA ALA A 278 1.64 -21.04 8.17
C ALA A 278 2.11 -21.58 9.52
N PHE A 279 3.40 -21.50 9.83
CA PHE A 279 3.93 -21.87 11.13
C PHE A 279 3.42 -20.94 12.23
N LEU A 280 3.48 -19.62 12.04
CA LEU A 280 2.98 -18.66 13.03
C LEU A 280 1.48 -18.83 13.26
N VAL A 281 0.68 -19.06 12.20
CA VAL A 281 -0.75 -19.35 12.32
C VAL A 281 -0.99 -20.65 13.10
N ALA A 282 -0.27 -21.72 12.76
CA ALA A 282 -0.41 -22.99 13.46
C ALA A 282 0.02 -22.89 14.93
N TRP A 283 1.10 -22.16 15.20
CA TRP A 283 1.72 -22.00 16.52
C TRP A 283 0.88 -21.13 17.47
N PHE A 284 0.29 -20.05 16.99
CA PHE A 284 -0.46 -19.10 17.83
C PHE A 284 -1.97 -19.33 17.83
N TYR A 285 -2.54 -19.95 16.80
CA TYR A 285 -3.99 -19.98 16.62
C TYR A 285 -4.59 -21.38 16.55
N ILE A 286 -3.99 -22.30 15.79
CA ILE A 286 -4.53 -23.65 15.62
C ILE A 286 -4.18 -24.53 16.82
N ALA A 287 -2.95 -24.42 17.29
CA ALA A 287 -2.44 -25.15 18.43
C ALA A 287 -1.64 -24.20 19.34
N PRO A 288 -2.30 -23.20 19.97
CA PRO A 288 -1.64 -22.25 20.87
C PRO A 288 -0.87 -23.00 21.96
N ALA A 289 0.38 -22.60 22.19
CA ALA A 289 1.17 -23.17 23.27
C ALA A 289 0.56 -22.74 24.63
N PRO A 290 0.20 -23.69 25.53
CA PRO A 290 -0.13 -23.33 26.90
C PRO A 290 1.08 -22.67 27.56
N GLY A 291 0.84 -21.61 28.36
CA GLY A 291 1.90 -20.96 29.12
C GLY A 291 2.53 -21.91 30.14
N LYS A 292 3.82 -21.74 30.40
CA LYS A 292 4.70 -22.54 31.27
C LYS A 292 5.08 -23.91 30.71
N MET A 293 5.50 -23.95 29.44
CA MET A 293 5.92 -25.19 28.79
C MET A 293 7.44 -25.38 28.87
N GLY A 294 7.91 -26.45 29.52
CA GLY A 294 9.35 -26.76 29.60
C GLY A 294 9.99 -26.93 28.22
N TYR A 295 11.27 -26.53 28.09
CA TYR A 295 12.02 -26.46 26.83
C TYR A 295 11.86 -27.71 25.94
N TRP A 296 12.00 -28.91 26.51
CA TRP A 296 11.88 -30.16 25.77
C TRP A 296 10.48 -30.46 25.24
N ILE A 297 9.44 -29.97 25.93
CA ILE A 297 8.05 -30.10 25.50
C ILE A 297 7.77 -29.11 24.35
N ALA A 298 8.32 -27.89 24.44
CA ALA A 298 8.26 -26.90 23.36
C ALA A 298 8.95 -27.40 22.08
N VAL A 299 10.12 -28.04 22.19
CA VAL A 299 10.83 -28.64 21.05
C VAL A 299 10.01 -29.77 20.39
N LYS A 300 9.43 -30.70 21.17
CA LYS A 300 8.59 -31.77 20.61
C LYS A 300 7.36 -31.22 19.87
N ARG A 301 6.73 -30.18 20.43
CA ARG A 301 5.58 -29.50 19.82
C ARG A 301 5.97 -28.76 18.54
N PHE A 302 7.12 -28.08 18.54
CA PHE A 302 7.68 -27.42 17.36
C PHE A 302 7.87 -28.40 16.21
N VAL A 303 8.52 -29.55 16.46
CA VAL A 303 8.74 -30.58 15.45
C VAL A 303 7.41 -31.10 14.88
N LYS A 304 6.41 -31.34 15.73
CA LYS A 304 5.08 -31.80 15.31
C LYS A 304 4.36 -30.78 14.43
N LEU A 305 4.39 -29.50 14.81
CA LEU A 305 3.77 -28.42 14.03
C LEU A 305 4.52 -28.18 12.72
N MET A 306 5.85 -28.31 12.71
CA MET A 306 6.61 -28.23 11.47
C MET A 306 6.32 -29.37 10.51
N ALA A 307 6.15 -30.59 11.02
CA ALA A 307 5.70 -31.73 10.22
C ALA A 307 4.30 -31.50 9.61
N MET A 308 3.37 -30.94 10.39
CA MET A 308 2.02 -30.59 9.90
C MET A 308 2.03 -29.50 8.83
N VAL A 309 2.76 -28.41 9.05
CA VAL A 309 2.89 -27.32 8.07
C VAL A 309 3.56 -27.83 6.80
N TRP A 310 4.57 -28.70 6.93
CA TRP A 310 5.23 -29.37 5.81
C TRP A 310 4.29 -30.31 5.04
N ALA A 311 3.44 -31.08 5.71
CA ALA A 311 2.44 -31.90 5.07
C ALA A 311 1.39 -31.06 4.31
N GLY A 312 0.87 -30.00 4.94
CA GLY A 312 -0.08 -29.08 4.29
C GLY A 312 0.53 -28.34 3.09
N SER A 313 1.84 -28.10 3.09
CA SER A 313 2.54 -27.48 1.97
C SER A 313 2.55 -28.34 0.70
N GLN A 314 2.44 -29.67 0.82
CA GLN A 314 2.38 -30.56 -0.33
C GLN A 314 1.07 -30.38 -1.12
N VAL A 315 -0.03 -30.06 -0.42
CA VAL A 315 -1.36 -29.84 -1.02
C VAL A 315 -1.42 -28.47 -1.72
N THR A 316 -0.74 -27.46 -1.18
CA THR A 316 -0.73 -26.10 -1.76
C THR A 316 0.39 -25.88 -2.79
N LYS A 317 1.18 -26.92 -3.10
CA LYS A 317 2.40 -26.82 -3.91
C LYS A 317 2.15 -26.22 -5.30
N LEU A 318 1.11 -26.69 -6.01
CA LEU A 318 0.77 -26.19 -7.36
C LEU A 318 0.28 -24.74 -7.34
N ALA A 319 -0.57 -24.38 -6.37
CA ALA A 319 -1.04 -23.00 -6.20
C ALA A 319 0.11 -22.03 -5.87
N ARG A 320 1.06 -22.45 -5.02
CA ARG A 320 2.26 -21.67 -4.70
C ARG A 320 3.21 -21.54 -5.89
N LEU A 321 3.32 -22.56 -6.73
CA LEU A 321 4.09 -22.50 -7.97
C LEU A 321 3.46 -21.50 -8.96
N GLY A 322 2.12 -21.52 -9.09
CA GLY A 322 1.36 -20.55 -9.88
C GLY A 322 1.49 -19.12 -9.36
N GLY A 323 1.34 -18.92 -8.04
CA GLY A 323 1.53 -17.61 -7.40
C GLY A 323 2.96 -17.08 -7.55
N ALA A 324 3.97 -17.95 -7.43
CA ALA A 324 5.37 -17.57 -7.64
C ALA A 324 5.65 -17.16 -9.09
N LEU A 325 5.00 -17.79 -10.08
CA LEU A 325 5.10 -17.40 -11.49
C LEU A 325 4.49 -16.02 -11.74
N VAL A 326 3.31 -15.74 -11.18
CA VAL A 326 2.62 -14.44 -11.31
C VAL A 326 3.42 -13.32 -10.64
N LEU A 327 4.00 -13.60 -9.47
CA LEU A 327 4.72 -12.61 -8.67
C LEU A 327 6.20 -12.49 -9.04
N ALA A 328 6.75 -13.38 -9.87
CA ALA A 328 8.16 -13.38 -10.24
C ALA A 328 8.69 -12.01 -10.72
N PRO A 329 7.98 -11.24 -11.56
CA PRO A 329 8.46 -9.92 -12.00
C PRO A 329 8.52 -8.90 -10.86
N ILE A 330 7.63 -9.01 -9.88
CA ILE A 330 7.58 -8.11 -8.71
C ILE A 330 8.71 -8.47 -7.75
N VAL A 331 8.90 -9.76 -7.49
CA VAL A 331 9.94 -10.26 -6.60
C VAL A 331 11.33 -9.99 -7.17
N ASP A 332 11.53 -10.15 -8.48
CA ASP A 332 12.80 -9.85 -9.14
C ASP A 332 13.17 -8.36 -9.06
N LYS A 333 12.18 -7.47 -9.23
CA LYS A 333 12.34 -6.02 -9.00
C LYS A 333 12.68 -5.71 -7.54
N GLY A 334 11.99 -6.34 -6.59
CA GLY A 334 12.24 -6.16 -5.16
C GLY A 334 13.62 -6.66 -4.74
N LEU A 335 14.05 -7.82 -5.23
CA LEU A 335 15.36 -8.41 -4.95
C LEU A 335 16.48 -7.55 -5.57
N SER A 336 16.29 -7.05 -6.79
CA SER A 336 17.23 -6.15 -7.45
C SER A 336 17.36 -4.82 -6.72
N TRP A 337 16.25 -4.27 -6.23
CA TRP A 337 16.27 -3.10 -5.35
C TRP A 337 17.03 -3.37 -4.05
N PHE A 338 16.79 -4.51 -3.40
CA PHE A 338 17.46 -4.89 -2.15
C PHE A 338 18.97 -5.07 -2.36
N MET A 339 19.38 -5.71 -3.46
CA MET A 339 20.79 -5.81 -3.83
C MET A 339 21.44 -4.45 -4.01
N ALA A 340 20.78 -3.55 -4.76
CA ALA A 340 21.29 -2.20 -4.99
C ALA A 340 21.39 -1.40 -3.68
N LYS A 341 20.45 -1.59 -2.76
CA LYS A 341 20.40 -0.91 -1.46
C LYS A 341 21.51 -1.36 -0.51
N PHE A 342 21.75 -2.67 -0.44
CA PHE A 342 22.69 -3.27 0.51
C PHE A 342 24.02 -3.72 -0.14
N LYS A 343 24.25 -3.32 -1.40
CA LYS A 343 25.47 -3.59 -2.18
C LYS A 343 25.80 -5.08 -2.29
N PHE A 344 24.79 -5.93 -2.43
CA PHE A 344 25.04 -7.36 -2.67
C PHE A 344 25.47 -7.59 -4.11
N GLU A 345 26.56 -8.33 -4.28
CA GLU A 345 27.15 -8.66 -5.58
C GLU A 345 26.34 -9.70 -6.37
N SER A 346 25.44 -10.44 -5.70
CA SER A 346 24.59 -11.43 -6.37
C SER A 346 23.20 -11.56 -5.74
N GLN A 347 22.21 -11.89 -6.59
CA GLN A 347 20.84 -12.17 -6.18
C GLN A 347 20.79 -13.33 -5.16
N ALA A 348 21.66 -14.32 -5.31
CA ALA A 348 21.78 -15.44 -4.38
C ALA A 348 22.25 -15.00 -2.99
N LYS A 349 23.27 -14.13 -2.88
CA LYS A 349 23.73 -13.60 -1.58
C LYS A 349 22.63 -12.76 -0.90
N ALA A 350 21.97 -11.87 -1.65
CA ALA A 350 20.85 -11.08 -1.16
C ALA A 350 19.68 -11.95 -0.67
N PHE A 351 19.30 -12.96 -1.46
CA PHE A 351 18.28 -13.93 -1.11
C PHE A 351 18.64 -14.68 0.18
N SER A 352 19.85 -15.22 0.29
CA SER A 352 20.30 -15.94 1.48
C SER A 352 20.27 -15.08 2.74
N VAL A 353 20.59 -13.78 2.62
CA VAL A 353 20.51 -12.85 3.75
C VAL A 353 19.05 -12.58 4.13
N ILE A 354 18.15 -12.33 3.18
CA ILE A 354 16.72 -12.12 3.46
C ILE A 354 16.13 -13.36 4.15
N VAL A 355 16.37 -14.54 3.59
CA VAL A 355 15.90 -15.81 4.14
C VAL A 355 16.51 -16.06 5.52
N GLY A 356 17.80 -15.81 5.70
CA GLY A 356 18.48 -15.89 6.99
C GLY A 356 17.90 -14.94 8.04
N CYS A 357 17.58 -13.70 7.68
CA CYS A 357 16.90 -12.76 8.56
C CYS A 357 15.48 -13.21 8.93
N CYS A 358 14.71 -13.79 8.00
CA CYS A 358 13.40 -14.34 8.28
C CYS A 358 13.48 -15.52 9.27
N PHE A 359 14.42 -16.45 9.06
CA PHE A 359 14.64 -17.55 10.00
C PHE A 359 15.18 -17.08 11.34
N GLY A 360 16.08 -16.10 11.35
CA GLY A 360 16.60 -15.48 12.57
C GLY A 360 15.50 -14.80 13.38
N LEU A 361 14.63 -14.02 12.73
CA LEU A 361 13.46 -13.41 13.37
C LEU A 361 12.49 -14.46 13.90
N ALA A 362 12.22 -15.52 13.13
CA ALA A 362 11.38 -16.63 13.57
C ALA A 362 11.97 -17.35 14.78
N ALA A 363 13.29 -17.58 14.80
CA ALA A 363 14.00 -18.19 15.90
C ALA A 363 14.01 -17.29 17.14
N VAL A 364 14.23 -15.98 16.99
CA VAL A 364 14.14 -15.00 18.09
C VAL A 364 12.74 -14.96 18.66
N LEU A 365 11.70 -14.89 17.81
CA LEU A 365 10.31 -14.95 18.26
C LEU A 365 9.98 -16.26 18.97
N PHE A 366 10.47 -17.39 18.44
CA PHE A 366 10.32 -18.70 19.06
C PHE A 366 11.00 -18.75 20.43
N ILE A 367 12.22 -18.24 20.56
CA ILE A 367 12.99 -18.22 21.81
C ILE A 367 12.33 -17.27 22.82
N ILE A 368 11.97 -16.06 22.41
CA ILE A 368 11.30 -15.07 23.27
C ILE A 368 9.98 -15.66 23.78
N VAL A 369 9.17 -16.24 22.90
CA VAL A 369 7.90 -16.84 23.32
C VAL A 369 8.15 -18.05 24.20
N THR A 370 9.12 -18.90 23.90
CA THR A 370 9.42 -20.11 24.71
C THR A 370 10.02 -19.76 26.07
N LEU A 371 10.84 -18.71 26.18
CA LEU A 371 11.46 -18.26 27.43
C LEU A 371 10.53 -17.39 28.27
N LEU A 372 9.74 -16.51 27.67
CA LEU A 372 8.74 -15.70 28.39
C LEU A 372 7.50 -16.52 28.77
N SER A 373 7.30 -17.68 28.15
CA SER A 373 6.28 -18.66 28.54
C SER A 373 6.85 -19.84 29.31
N ALA A 374 8.08 -19.78 29.85
CA ALA A 374 8.62 -20.76 30.79
C ALA A 374 8.64 -20.17 32.21
#